data_AF-A0A369UWB2-F1
#
_entry.id   AF-A0A369UWB2-F1
#
_cell.length_a   1.000
_cell.length_b   1.000
_cell.length_c   1.000
_cell.angle_alpha   90.00
_cell.angle_beta   90.00
_cell.angle_gamma   90.00
#
_symmetry.space_group_name_H-M   'P 1'
#
loop_
_entity.id
_entity.type
_entity.pdbx_description
1 polymer ?
#
loop_
_entity_poly.entity_id
_entity_poly.type
_entity_poly.pdbx_seq_one_letter_code
_entity_poly.pdbx_strand_id
1 'polypeptide(L)'
;MEPADLLARYGVDPARLDQAPDPPARPQTLARVQETPPRNCVVCGAMAATARAVDIPLAGARWVDMCWEHHMAVLHRPSRGPGTLEGIAADLRAAALEAGLPGAANLKFYPSIEAAVAACRDGEPG
;
A
#
# COMPACT_ATOMS: atom_id res chain seq x y z
N MET A 1 -11.12 -0.51 -3.71
CA MET A 1 -12.06 -0.50 -2.58
C MET A 1 -11.80 0.79 -1.84
N GLU A 2 -12.80 1.65 -1.77
CA GLU A 2 -12.69 2.91 -1.03
C GLU A 2 -12.82 2.67 0.48
N PRO A 3 -12.31 3.56 1.34
CA PRO A 3 -12.49 3.45 2.78
C PRO A 3 -13.96 3.30 3.20
N ALA A 4 -14.89 3.98 2.52
CA ALA A 4 -16.33 3.86 2.78
C ALA A 4 -16.86 2.44 2.50
N ASP A 5 -16.38 1.78 1.44
CA ASP A 5 -16.74 0.39 1.12
C ASP A 5 -16.25 -0.57 2.22
N LEU A 6 -15.05 -0.31 2.77
CA LEU A 6 -14.51 -1.08 3.88
C LEU A 6 -15.39 -0.91 5.12
N LEU A 7 -15.78 0.32 5.48
CA LEU A 7 -16.66 0.57 6.64
C LEU A 7 -18.00 -0.17 6.50
N ALA A 8 -18.62 -0.11 5.32
CA ALA A 8 -19.86 -0.81 5.03
C ALA A 8 -19.71 -2.34 5.16
N ARG A 9 -18.61 -2.90 4.64
CA ARG A 9 -18.31 -4.34 4.72
C ARG A 9 -18.20 -4.85 6.16
N TYR A 10 -17.66 -4.05 7.06
CA TYR A 10 -17.46 -4.41 8.46
C TYR A 10 -18.57 -3.88 9.39
N GLY A 11 -19.63 -3.28 8.84
CA GLY A 11 -20.77 -2.78 9.62
C GLY A 11 -20.40 -1.63 10.56
N VAL A 12 -19.38 -0.84 10.24
CA VAL A 12 -18.97 0.31 11.06
C VAL A 12 -19.92 1.47 10.81
N ASP A 13 -20.64 1.89 11.85
CA ASP A 13 -21.55 3.04 11.80
C ASP A 13 -20.75 4.37 11.66
N PRO A 14 -20.91 5.10 10.54
CA PRO A 14 -20.24 6.38 10.33
C PRO A 14 -20.54 7.45 11.37
N ALA A 15 -21.72 7.41 12.00
CA ALA A 15 -22.12 8.40 12.99
C ALA A 15 -21.27 8.32 14.28
N ARG A 16 -20.60 7.18 14.50
CA ARG A 16 -19.73 6.93 15.66
C ARG A 16 -18.28 7.34 15.42
N LEU A 17 -17.94 7.78 14.22
CA LEU A 17 -16.59 8.23 13.87
C LEU A 17 -16.38 9.69 14.27
N ASP A 18 -15.16 9.99 14.72
CA ASP A 18 -14.75 11.36 15.04
C ASP A 18 -14.92 12.27 13.81
N GLN A 19 -15.36 13.51 14.02
CA GLN A 19 -15.42 14.50 12.94
C GLN A 19 -14.02 14.85 12.46
N ALA A 20 -13.85 14.89 11.14
CA ALA A 20 -12.64 15.39 10.52
C ALA A 20 -12.86 16.79 9.93
N PRO A 21 -11.84 17.66 9.94
CA PRO A 21 -11.87 18.90 9.18
C PRO A 21 -11.94 18.61 7.67
N ASP A 22 -12.69 19.43 6.93
CA ASP A 22 -12.81 19.38 5.47
C ASP A 22 -12.40 20.72 4.84
N PRO A 23 -11.31 20.77 4.04
CA PRO A 23 -10.38 19.68 3.75
C PRO A 23 -9.41 19.41 4.92
N PRO A 24 -8.96 18.16 5.12
CA PRO A 24 -7.97 17.86 6.15
C PRO A 24 -6.61 18.45 5.78
N ALA A 25 -6.03 19.25 6.68
CA ALA A 25 -4.67 19.71 6.50
C ALA A 25 -3.68 18.56 6.81
N ARG A 26 -2.60 18.44 6.03
CA ARG A 26 -1.54 17.44 6.26
C ARG A 26 -1.00 17.45 7.72
N PRO A 27 -0.75 18.61 8.36
CA PRO A 27 -0.31 18.64 9.75
C PRO A 27 -1.31 18.01 10.73
N GLN A 28 -2.61 18.17 10.50
CA GLN A 28 -3.65 17.59 11.37
C GLN A 28 -3.69 16.07 11.24
N THR A 29 -3.56 15.57 10.01
CA THR A 29 -3.49 14.12 9.77
C THR A 29 -2.27 13.50 10.45
N LEU A 30 -1.10 14.15 10.35
CA LEU A 30 0.12 13.69 11.02
C LEU A 30 -0.01 13.72 12.54
N ALA A 31 -0.54 14.82 13.09
CA ALA A 31 -0.76 14.96 14.53
C ALA A 31 -1.67 13.84 15.07
N ARG A 32 -2.73 13.49 14.33
CA ARG A 32 -3.63 12.38 14.70
C ARG A 32 -2.94 11.02 14.68
N VAL A 33 -2.11 10.74 13.68
CA VAL A 33 -1.33 9.49 13.60
C VAL A 33 -0.30 9.40 14.74
N GLN A 34 0.25 10.54 15.17
CA GLN A 34 1.29 10.62 16.20
C GLN A 34 0.72 10.80 17.63
N GLU A 35 -0.61 10.77 17.80
CA GLU A 35 -1.25 10.96 19.09
C GLU A 35 -0.86 9.86 20.09
N THR A 36 -0.71 10.23 21.37
CA THR A 36 -0.39 9.32 22.46
C THR A 36 -1.44 9.47 23.58
N PRO A 37 -2.15 8.40 23.98
CA PRO A 37 -2.03 7.03 23.46
C PRO A 37 -2.50 6.91 22.01
N PRO A 38 -1.97 5.93 21.25
CA PRO A 38 -2.35 5.75 19.85
C PRO A 38 -3.84 5.41 19.73
N ARG A 39 -4.47 5.90 18.66
CA ARG A 39 -5.86 5.58 18.34
C ARG A 39 -6.00 4.12 17.91
N ASN A 40 -7.22 3.61 18.04
CA ASN A 40 -7.55 2.25 17.59
C ASN A 40 -8.12 2.29 16.17
N CYS A 41 -7.88 1.22 15.43
CA CYS A 41 -8.46 0.97 14.13
C CYS A 41 -9.98 0.86 14.27
N VAL A 42 -10.70 1.63 13.46
CA VAL A 42 -12.18 1.65 13.50
C VAL A 42 -12.82 0.34 13.05
N VAL A 43 -12.05 -0.54 12.39
CA VAL A 43 -12.52 -1.82 11.86
C VAL A 43 -12.30 -2.97 12.85
N CYS A 44 -11.08 -3.13 13.37
CA CYS A 44 -10.72 -4.29 14.20
C CYS A 44 -10.26 -3.94 15.63
N GLY A 45 -10.15 -2.66 15.97
CA GLY A 45 -9.70 -2.23 17.29
C GLY A 45 -8.19 -2.33 17.54
N ALA A 46 -7.40 -2.93 16.63
CA ALA A 46 -5.94 -2.94 16.71
C ALA A 46 -5.35 -1.51 16.65
N MET A 47 -4.10 -1.32 17.05
CA MET A 47 -3.44 -0.01 17.00
C MET A 47 -3.48 0.57 15.58
N ALA A 48 -3.98 1.80 15.45
CA ALA A 48 -4.02 2.50 14.17
C ALA A 48 -2.62 2.94 13.76
N ALA A 49 -2.28 2.71 12.49
CA ALA A 49 -1.03 3.15 11.88
C ALA A 49 -1.24 4.35 10.95
N THR A 50 -2.49 4.60 10.55
CA THR A 50 -2.85 5.63 9.58
C THR A 50 -4.16 6.30 9.98
N ALA A 51 -4.33 7.55 9.56
CA ALA A 51 -5.58 8.29 9.67
C ALA A 51 -5.91 8.92 8.32
N ARG A 52 -7.19 8.92 7.94
CA ARG A 52 -7.70 9.63 6.76
C ARG A 52 -9.00 10.34 7.10
N ALA A 53 -9.19 11.55 6.60
CA ALA A 53 -10.52 12.13 6.54
C ALA A 53 -11.22 11.58 5.29
N VAL A 54 -12.40 11.01 5.48
CA VAL A 54 -13.23 10.44 4.42
C VAL A 54 -14.55 11.17 4.47
N ASP A 55 -14.98 11.75 3.36
CA ASP A 55 -16.31 12.31 3.25
C ASP A 55 -17.32 11.17 3.13
N ILE A 56 -18.24 11.09 4.09
CA ILE A 56 -19.26 10.05 4.15
C ILE A 56 -20.62 10.70 3.90
N PRO A 57 -21.42 10.20 2.93
CA PRO A 57 -22.75 10.73 2.65
C PRO A 57 -23.59 10.88 3.92
N LEU A 58 -24.22 12.04 4.08
CA LEU A 58 -25.07 12.43 5.23
C LEU A 58 -24.34 12.61 6.57
N ALA A 59 -23.17 12.00 6.77
CA ALA A 59 -22.38 12.14 8.00
C ALA A 59 -21.26 13.20 7.91
N GLY A 60 -20.92 13.64 6.69
CA GLY A 60 -19.83 14.57 6.40
C GLY A 60 -18.45 13.94 6.55
N ALA A 61 -17.41 14.78 6.61
CA ALA A 61 -16.03 14.32 6.79
C ALA A 61 -15.79 13.66 8.15
N ARG A 62 -15.31 12.42 8.13
CA ARG A 62 -15.02 11.59 9.31
C ARG A 62 -13.60 11.07 9.30
N TRP A 63 -12.99 10.97 10.49
CA TRP A 63 -11.72 10.30 10.65
C TRP A 63 -11.91 8.79 10.57
N VAL A 64 -11.13 8.17 9.68
CA VAL A 64 -11.03 6.73 9.51
C VAL A 64 -9.60 6.33 9.88
N ASP A 65 -9.45 5.89 11.13
CA ASP A 65 -8.18 5.38 11.65
C ASP A 65 -8.05 3.90 11.34
N MET A 66 -6.95 3.49 10.71
CA MET A 66 -6.75 2.12 10.24
C MET A 66 -5.41 1.56 10.69
N CYS A 67 -5.40 0.28 11.08
CA CYS A 67 -4.17 -0.49 11.21
C CYS A 67 -3.54 -0.71 9.82
N TRP A 68 -2.29 -1.18 9.80
CA TRP A 68 -1.55 -1.38 8.56
C TRP A 68 -2.26 -2.31 7.57
N GLU A 69 -2.82 -3.42 8.06
CA GLU A 69 -3.52 -4.41 7.22
C GLU A 69 -4.75 -3.83 6.53
N HIS A 70 -5.65 -3.19 7.29
CA HIS A 70 -6.84 -2.55 6.72
C HIS A 70 -6.49 -1.37 5.84
N HIS A 71 -5.43 -0.61 6.19
CA HIS A 71 -4.93 0.46 5.34
C HIS A 71 -4.48 -0.09 3.98
N MET A 72 -3.67 -1.15 3.96
CA MET A 72 -3.19 -1.77 2.72
C MET A 72 -4.33 -2.35 1.88
N ALA A 73 -5.38 -2.88 2.50
CA ALA A 73 -6.57 -3.37 1.80
C ALA A 73 -7.32 -2.25 1.04
N VAL A 74 -7.31 -1.01 1.55
CA VAL A 74 -7.90 0.16 0.88
C VAL A 74 -6.91 0.97 0.07
N LEU A 75 -5.60 0.76 0.27
CA LEU A 75 -4.53 1.35 -0.53
C LEU A 75 -4.45 0.67 -1.91
N HIS A 76 -5.59 0.44 -2.56
CA HIS A 76 -5.65 0.11 -3.98
C HIS A 76 -5.37 1.36 -4.80
N ARG A 77 -4.14 1.87 -4.72
CA ARG A 77 -3.61 2.65 -5.83
C ARG A 77 -3.10 1.62 -6.83
N PRO A 78 -3.68 1.51 -8.04
CA PRO A 78 -3.04 0.76 -9.09
C PRO A 78 -1.60 1.28 -9.17
N SER A 79 -0.62 0.37 -9.08
CA SER A 79 0.76 0.76 -9.34
C SER A 79 0.78 1.49 -10.68
N ARG A 80 1.44 2.66 -10.73
CA ARG A 80 1.73 3.30 -12.02
C ARG A 80 2.82 2.54 -12.78
N GLY A 81 3.48 1.60 -12.10
CA GLY A 81 4.47 0.71 -12.69
C GLY A 81 3.82 -0.50 -13.37
N PRO A 82 4.62 -1.27 -14.12
CA PRO A 82 4.18 -2.45 -14.83
C PRO A 82 3.54 -3.48 -13.88
N GLY A 83 2.40 -4.02 -14.32
CA GLY A 83 1.66 -5.05 -13.60
C GLY A 83 2.17 -6.48 -13.81
N THR A 84 3.25 -6.64 -14.60
CA THR A 84 3.85 -7.95 -14.92
C THR A 84 5.32 -7.99 -14.49
N LEU A 85 5.81 -9.18 -14.15
CA LEU A 85 7.22 -9.38 -13.80
C LEU A 85 8.14 -9.00 -14.96
N GLU A 86 7.73 -9.27 -16.20
CA GLU A 86 8.48 -8.92 -17.41
C GLU A 86 8.62 -7.41 -17.56
N GLY A 87 7.55 -6.66 -17.28
CA GLY A 87 7.57 -5.20 -17.32
C GLY A 87 8.46 -4.63 -16.21
N ILE A 88 8.34 -5.16 -14.98
CA ILE A 88 9.22 -4.76 -13.86
C ILE A 88 10.69 -5.02 -14.22
N ALA A 89 10.99 -6.19 -14.80
CA ALA A 89 12.34 -6.53 -15.24
C ALA A 89 12.85 -5.64 -16.37
N ALA A 90 11.99 -5.18 -17.28
CA ALA A 90 12.37 -4.25 -18.34
C ALA A 90 12.72 -2.87 -17.78
N ASP A 91 11.90 -2.34 -16.87
CA ASP A 91 12.13 -1.05 -16.22
C ASP A 91 13.43 -1.06 -15.40
N LEU A 92 13.68 -2.14 -14.65
CA LEU A 92 14.92 -2.30 -13.89
C LEU A 92 16.17 -2.36 -14.79
N ARG A 93 16.08 -3.05 -15.94
CA ARG A 93 17.18 -3.09 -16.92
C ARG A 93 17.43 -1.72 -17.55
N ALA A 94 16.37 -0.98 -17.89
CA ALA A 94 16.49 0.38 -18.42
C ALA A 94 17.17 1.31 -17.40
N ALA A 95 16.71 1.31 -16.14
CA ALA A 95 17.31 2.10 -15.07
C ALA A 95 18.77 1.73 -14.79
N ALA A 96 19.11 0.43 -14.86
CA ALA A 96 20.50 -0.04 -14.73
C ALA A 96 21.41 0.50 -15.86
N LEU A 97 20.90 0.55 -17.10
CA LEU A 97 21.63 1.13 -18.22
C LEU A 97 21.85 2.63 -18.02
N GLU A 98 20.82 3.38 -17.61
CA GLU A 98 20.92 4.81 -17.30
C GLU A 98 21.93 5.09 -16.17
N ALA A 99 21.98 4.22 -15.16
CA ALA A 99 22.91 4.32 -14.04
C ALA A 99 24.36 3.87 -14.38
N GLY A 100 24.62 3.41 -15.61
CA GLY A 100 25.94 2.90 -16.00
C GLY A 100 26.32 1.58 -15.31
N LEU A 101 25.32 0.74 -14.99
CA LEU A 101 25.49 -0.58 -14.36
C LEU A 101 25.24 -1.71 -15.38
N PRO A 102 26.15 -1.94 -16.34
CA PRO A 102 25.92 -2.88 -17.44
C PRO A 102 25.75 -4.33 -16.97
N GLY A 103 26.33 -4.71 -15.82
CA GLY A 103 26.14 -6.04 -15.24
C GLY A 103 24.71 -6.31 -14.78
N ALA A 104 23.96 -5.27 -14.41
CA ALA A 104 22.57 -5.39 -14.00
C ALA A 104 21.60 -5.50 -15.20
N ALA A 105 22.03 -5.13 -16.41
CA ALA A 105 21.23 -5.28 -17.64
C ALA A 105 21.03 -6.76 -18.03
N ASN A 106 21.91 -7.66 -17.55
CA ASN A 106 21.88 -9.10 -17.82
C ASN A 106 21.27 -9.92 -16.67
N LEU A 107 20.67 -9.27 -15.66
CA LEU A 107 20.00 -9.98 -14.57
C LEU A 107 18.83 -10.80 -15.12
N LYS A 108 18.90 -12.11 -14.89
CA LYS A 108 17.80 -13.04 -15.18
C LYS A 108 16.79 -12.97 -14.04
N PHE A 109 15.55 -12.66 -14.38
CA PHE A 109 14.43 -12.71 -13.46
C PHE A 109 13.71 -14.03 -13.67
N TYR A 110 13.51 -14.78 -12.59
CA TYR A 110 12.86 -16.08 -12.61
C TYR A 110 11.49 -15.98 -11.95
N PRO A 111 10.48 -16.71 -12.47
CA PRO A 111 9.12 -16.66 -11.93
C PRO A 111 9.00 -17.36 -10.56
N SER A 112 9.99 -18.20 -10.20
CA SER A 112 10.10 -18.83 -8.89
C SER A 112 11.56 -19.16 -8.54
N ILE A 113 11.81 -19.51 -7.28
CA ILE A 113 13.12 -19.96 -6.82
C ILE A 113 13.51 -21.27 -7.51
N GLU A 114 12.57 -22.19 -7.70
CA GLU A 114 12.79 -23.46 -8.38
C GLU A 114 13.22 -23.27 -9.84
N ALA A 115 12.59 -22.33 -10.55
CA ALA A 115 12.98 -21.96 -11.91
C ALA A 115 14.39 -21.34 -11.97
N ALA A 116 14.75 -20.54 -10.96
CA ALA A 116 16.10 -19.99 -10.84
C ALA A 116 17.15 -21.10 -10.61
N VAL A 117 16.84 -22.04 -9.72
CA VAL A 117 17.72 -23.16 -9.39
C VAL A 117 17.91 -24.08 -10.59
N ALA A 118 16.86 -24.37 -11.36
CA ALA A 118 16.95 -25.17 -12.57
C ALA A 118 17.88 -24.52 -13.62
N ALA A 119 17.68 -23.24 -13.90
CA ALA A 119 18.49 -22.51 -14.87
C ALA A 119 19.97 -22.35 -14.49
N CYS A 120 20.29 -22.34 -13.19
CA CYS A 120 21.69 -22.36 -12.73
C CYS A 120 22.35 -23.74 -12.92
N ARG A 121 21.59 -24.83 -12.83
CA ARG A 121 22.12 -26.19 -13.05
C ARG A 121 22.40 -26.48 -14.52
N ASP A 122 21.61 -25.91 -15.42
CA ASP A 122 21.80 -26.05 -16.87
C ASP A 122 22.95 -25.19 -17.44
N GLY A 123 23.61 -24.38 -16.60
CA GLY A 123 24.69 -23.47 -16.97
C GLY A 123 26.12 -23.97 -16.70
N GLU A 124 26.30 -25.16 -16.12
CA GLU A 124 27.63 -25.76 -15.93
C GLU A 124 28.08 -26.45 -17.22
N PRO A 125 29.20 -26.05 -17.85
CA PRO A 125 29.79 -26.81 -18.94
C PRO A 125 30.45 -28.07 -18.36
N GLY A 126 30.07 -29.24 -18.89
CA GLY A 126 30.85 -30.46 -18.72
C GLY A 126 32.18 -30.42 -19.45
#